data_AF-A0A9P6EME3-F1
#
_entry.id   AF-A0A9P6EME3-F1
#
_cell.length_a   1.000
_cell.length_b   1.000
_cell.length_c   1.000
_cell.angle_alpha   90.00
_cell.angle_beta   90.00
_cell.angle_gamma   90.00
#
_symmetry.space_group_name_H-M   'P 1'
#
loop_
_entity.id
_entity.type
_entity.pdbx_description
1 polymer ?
#
loop_
_entity_poly.entity_id
_entity_poly.type
_entity_poly.pdbx_seq_one_letter_code
_entity_poly.pdbx_strand_id
1 'polypeptide(L)'
;MTGVNDDTVKLFYSSLYRSHISPADYTGENPKWTSDEPYYDSLYCNWDTYRTLYPLMSLHDPIRLAQIVRGMIDIQKNEGWLPECRGATVQQSIQGGSNADPILGEFFVKYQQQAQGLNVSSDSLYTALLADAEIQPPNWDYQGRQAESWKTYGFVPVTMYEPGGMNTRYVSRTLEYAFDDFTIAQVAKSLGKTDDHKKYMQRAGNFINVWNANVSVPRSPNIKGMMQPRYSNGTWGYTDPRHCSVHDPYHSTCFLDYGNFDGFYEGSPLVYSQYVPHDTAKLIELHGGVDSFISRLDFLFDNDYFESTNEPSQQIPYMYHYANRPGLSTQRSRETISKYYSTKIDGLPGNDDSGAMGSYVAFYLLGMYPLPATKQILISSPYFPKVSFFNPVYNSTTTIVSHGFNGNPTNGTGGNVFVKSVSVNGQPYKSSCYLDWDVFAQGSLVELTLTNDIGVTCGEGKDALPPSASTGGYN
;
A
#
# COMPACT_ATOMS: atom_id res chain seq x y z
N MET A 1 -9.79 -3.67 29.14
CA MET A 1 -9.62 -4.88 28.29
C MET A 1 -8.82 -5.88 29.11
N THR A 2 -9.44 -6.92 29.67
CA THR A 2 -8.72 -7.94 30.45
C THR A 2 -7.86 -8.79 29.51
N GLY A 3 -6.60 -9.06 29.87
CA GLY A 3 -5.71 -9.94 29.09
C GLY A 3 -4.91 -9.29 27.96
N VAL A 4 -4.90 -7.96 27.83
CA VAL A 4 -4.03 -7.22 26.89
C VAL A 4 -3.10 -6.32 27.70
N ASN A 5 -1.82 -6.25 27.33
CA ASN A 5 -0.82 -5.40 27.99
C ASN A 5 -1.15 -3.91 27.76
N ASP A 6 -1.05 -3.09 28.80
CA ASP A 6 -1.28 -1.64 28.74
C ASP A 6 -0.44 -0.94 27.66
N ASP A 7 0.80 -1.36 27.42
CA ASP A 7 1.65 -0.79 26.37
C ASP A 7 1.12 -1.08 24.97
N THR A 8 0.50 -2.25 24.74
CA THR A 8 -0.18 -2.56 23.48
C THR A 8 -1.37 -1.62 23.26
N VAL A 9 -2.14 -1.36 24.32
CA VAL A 9 -3.29 -0.42 24.26
C VAL A 9 -2.80 1.00 23.99
N LYS A 10 -1.76 1.46 24.70
CA LYS A 10 -1.16 2.79 24.49
C LYS A 10 -0.60 2.94 23.08
N LEU A 11 0.15 1.97 22.59
CA LEU A 11 0.72 1.99 21.25
C LEU A 11 -0.36 2.04 20.17
N PHE A 12 -1.45 1.29 20.35
CA PHE A 12 -2.59 1.33 19.44
C PHE A 12 -3.24 2.72 19.38
N TYR A 13 -3.63 3.28 20.53
CA TYR A 13 -4.31 4.57 20.56
C TYR A 13 -3.38 5.75 20.22
N SER A 14 -2.09 5.70 20.55
CA SER A 14 -1.13 6.71 20.12
C SER A 14 -0.89 6.67 18.61
N SER A 15 -0.91 5.48 18.01
CA SER A 15 -0.80 5.32 16.56
C SER A 15 -2.06 5.82 15.84
N LEU A 16 -3.25 5.49 16.35
CA LEU A 16 -4.49 6.08 15.85
C LEU A 16 -4.51 7.61 15.97
N TYR A 17 -4.08 8.16 17.10
CA TYR A 17 -4.00 9.62 17.29
C TYR A 17 -3.15 10.27 16.20
N ARG A 18 -1.95 9.74 15.93
CA ARG A 18 -1.03 10.27 14.93
C ARG A 18 -1.58 10.19 13.51
N SER A 19 -2.32 9.11 13.19
CA SER A 19 -3.04 8.96 11.91
C SER A 19 -4.25 9.90 11.73
N HIS A 20 -4.55 10.78 12.68
CA HIS A 20 -5.65 11.75 12.55
C HIS A 20 -5.18 13.20 12.67
N ILE A 21 -3.88 13.45 12.58
CA ILE A 21 -3.30 14.80 12.57
C ILE A 21 -3.23 15.37 11.16
N SER A 22 -2.97 14.53 10.15
CA SER A 22 -2.79 14.94 8.76
C SER A 22 -3.51 13.96 7.80
N PRO A 23 -4.01 14.44 6.65
CA PRO A 23 -4.05 15.85 6.22
C PRO A 23 -5.05 16.68 7.05
N ALA A 24 -4.82 17.99 7.10
CA ALA A 24 -5.59 18.92 7.92
C ALA A 24 -6.61 19.70 7.09
N ASP A 25 -7.80 19.94 7.65
CA ASP A 25 -8.89 20.68 7.01
C ASP A 25 -8.65 22.19 7.15
N TYR A 26 -8.35 22.83 6.01
CA TYR A 26 -8.03 24.24 5.86
C TYR A 26 -9.12 24.94 5.02
N THR A 27 -10.36 24.42 5.07
CA THR A 27 -11.50 24.96 4.30
C THR A 27 -11.70 26.45 4.57
N GLY A 28 -11.73 27.25 3.49
CA GLY A 28 -11.86 28.71 3.56
C GLY A 28 -10.56 29.47 3.84
N GLU A 29 -9.41 28.78 3.95
CA GLU A 29 -8.12 29.40 4.25
C GLU A 29 -7.18 29.49 3.03
N ASN A 30 -7.52 28.89 1.89
CA ASN A 30 -6.70 28.94 0.68
C ASN A 30 -6.88 30.26 -0.09
N PRO A 31 -5.85 31.14 -0.18
CA PRO A 31 -5.98 32.42 -0.86
C PRO A 31 -5.82 32.32 -2.39
N LYS A 32 -5.45 31.15 -2.93
CA LYS A 32 -5.12 30.99 -4.35
C LYS A 32 -6.35 30.83 -5.26
N TRP A 33 -7.46 30.33 -4.73
CA TRP A 33 -8.73 30.20 -5.44
C TRP A 33 -9.91 30.22 -4.46
N THR A 34 -11.12 30.41 -4.98
CA THR A 34 -12.35 30.35 -4.20
C THR A 34 -13.15 29.12 -4.62
N SER A 35 -13.50 28.27 -3.65
CA SER A 35 -14.32 27.08 -3.87
C SER A 35 -15.24 26.84 -2.67
N ASP A 36 -16.38 26.21 -2.92
CA ASP A 36 -17.30 25.72 -1.88
C ASP A 36 -16.97 24.27 -1.47
N GLU A 37 -15.96 23.66 -2.08
CA GLU A 37 -15.45 22.34 -1.70
C GLU A 37 -14.56 22.43 -0.45
N PRO A 38 -14.48 21.35 0.36
CA PRO A 38 -13.49 21.24 1.42
C PRO A 38 -12.08 21.41 0.86
N TYR A 39 -11.20 22.06 1.62
CA TYR A 39 -9.80 22.18 1.25
C TYR A 39 -8.92 21.53 2.31
N TYR A 40 -8.10 20.55 1.90
CA TYR A 40 -7.16 19.85 2.77
C TYR A 40 -5.72 20.19 2.39
N ASP A 41 -4.89 20.41 3.40
CA ASP A 41 -3.46 20.69 3.27
C ASP A 41 -2.66 19.77 4.21
N SER A 42 -1.33 19.96 4.30
CA SER A 42 -0.42 19.04 5.00
C SER A 42 -0.47 17.62 4.44
N LEU A 43 -0.60 17.51 3.12
CA LEU A 43 -0.36 16.29 2.38
C LEU A 43 1.15 16.17 2.21
N TYR A 44 1.91 15.88 3.27
CA TYR A 44 3.36 15.66 3.16
C TYR A 44 3.62 14.28 2.54
N CYS A 45 3.26 14.21 1.27
CA CYS A 45 3.35 13.12 0.32
C CYS A 45 2.32 11.98 0.48
N ASN A 46 1.46 11.87 -0.54
CA ASN A 46 0.50 10.79 -0.64
C ASN A 46 1.15 9.43 -0.84
N TRP A 47 2.36 9.40 -1.41
CA TRP A 47 3.22 8.23 -1.44
C TRP A 47 3.24 7.57 -0.06
N ASP A 48 3.46 8.30 1.03
CA ASP A 48 3.48 7.68 2.35
C ASP A 48 2.13 7.05 2.76
N THR A 49 1.06 7.81 2.52
CA THR A 49 -0.22 7.62 3.22
C THR A 49 -1.23 6.75 2.47
N TYR A 50 -1.17 6.60 1.14
CA TYR A 50 -2.14 5.75 0.41
C TYR A 50 -2.10 4.28 0.86
N ARG A 51 -0.96 3.82 1.35
CA ARG A 51 -0.70 2.42 1.73
C ARG A 51 -1.63 1.94 2.83
N THR A 52 -1.75 2.71 3.91
CA THR A 52 -2.51 2.31 5.09
C THR A 52 -3.38 3.40 5.70
N LEU A 53 -3.09 4.69 5.51
CA LEU A 53 -3.85 5.75 6.18
C LEU A 53 -5.30 5.80 5.68
N TYR A 54 -5.48 5.96 4.37
CA TYR A 54 -6.82 6.07 3.79
C TYR A 54 -7.60 4.75 3.84
N PRO A 55 -6.98 3.56 3.67
CA PRO A 55 -7.66 2.31 3.99
C PRO A 55 -8.12 2.17 5.44
N LEU A 56 -7.39 2.75 6.41
CA LEU A 56 -7.81 2.79 7.81
C LEU A 56 -9.01 3.72 7.98
N MET A 57 -8.97 4.90 7.36
CA MET A 57 -10.10 5.85 7.35
C MET A 57 -11.34 5.23 6.70
N SER A 58 -11.18 4.47 5.61
CA SER A 58 -12.28 3.73 4.98
C SER A 58 -13.04 2.87 5.99
N LEU A 59 -12.39 2.29 7.00
CA LEU A 59 -13.08 1.44 7.98
C LEU A 59 -14.02 2.23 8.92
N HIS A 60 -13.65 3.44 9.33
CA HIS A 60 -14.26 4.10 10.49
C HIS A 60 -14.55 5.60 10.33
N ASP A 61 -13.87 6.31 9.42
CA ASP A 61 -14.11 7.73 9.11
C ASP A 61 -14.26 8.00 7.59
N PRO A 62 -15.20 7.31 6.91
CA PRO A 62 -15.41 7.49 5.47
C PRO A 62 -16.01 8.84 5.09
N ILE A 63 -16.62 9.57 6.02
CA ILE A 63 -17.14 10.92 5.78
C ILE A 63 -15.96 11.88 5.58
N ARG A 64 -14.96 11.82 6.47
CA ARG A 64 -13.73 12.60 6.32
C ARG A 64 -12.96 12.20 5.06
N LEU A 65 -12.84 10.90 4.78
CA LEU A 65 -12.23 10.42 3.53
C LEU A 65 -12.90 11.03 2.30
N ALA A 66 -14.24 11.07 2.25
CA ALA A 66 -14.96 11.69 1.15
C ALA A 66 -14.67 13.19 1.02
N GLN A 67 -14.55 13.92 2.14
CA GLN A 67 -14.17 15.34 2.12
C GLN A 67 -12.75 15.55 1.60
N ILE A 68 -11.80 14.70 1.98
CA ILE A 68 -10.42 14.73 1.46
C ILE A 68 -10.41 14.49 -0.05
N VAL A 69 -11.13 13.46 -0.52
CA VAL A 69 -11.26 13.16 -1.96
C VAL A 69 -11.87 14.34 -2.72
N ARG A 70 -12.89 15.00 -2.17
CA ARG A 70 -13.46 16.23 -2.77
C ARG A 70 -12.43 17.35 -2.85
N GLY A 71 -11.65 17.57 -1.79
CA GLY A 71 -10.58 18.57 -1.79
C GLY A 71 -9.47 18.26 -2.79
N MET A 72 -9.09 16.99 -2.94
CA MET A 72 -8.12 16.57 -3.97
C MET A 72 -8.65 16.82 -5.38
N ILE A 73 -9.93 16.53 -5.64
CA ILE A 73 -10.59 16.83 -6.92
C ILE A 73 -10.67 18.35 -7.16
N ASP A 74 -10.93 19.15 -6.13
CA ASP A 74 -10.95 20.62 -6.24
C ASP A 74 -9.55 21.17 -6.57
N ILE A 75 -8.50 20.65 -5.92
CA ILE A 75 -7.11 20.96 -6.28
C ILE A 75 -6.84 20.59 -7.73
N GLN A 76 -7.24 19.40 -8.18
CA GLN A 76 -7.07 18.98 -9.57
C GLN A 76 -7.77 19.93 -10.56
N LYS A 77 -8.97 20.41 -10.25
CA LYS A 77 -9.67 21.38 -11.12
C LYS A 77 -8.95 22.73 -11.22
N ASN A 78 -8.28 23.16 -10.16
CA ASN A 78 -7.61 24.47 -10.10
C ASN A 78 -6.14 24.42 -10.57
N GLU A 79 -5.44 23.31 -10.32
CA GLU A 79 -4.01 23.15 -10.60
C GLU A 79 -3.72 22.20 -11.78
N GLY A 80 -4.69 21.40 -12.21
CA GLY A 80 -4.64 20.52 -13.38
C GLY A 80 -4.47 19.03 -13.05
N TRP A 81 -3.80 18.70 -11.95
CA TRP A 81 -3.45 17.34 -11.51
C TRP A 81 -3.82 17.13 -10.04
N LEU A 82 -3.96 15.87 -9.63
CA LEU A 82 -4.18 15.59 -8.21
C LEU A 82 -2.96 16.01 -7.38
N PRO A 83 -3.17 16.44 -6.12
CA PRO A 83 -2.06 16.79 -5.24
C PRO A 83 -1.29 15.55 -4.81
N GLU A 84 0.03 15.63 -4.77
CA GLU A 84 0.89 14.58 -4.23
C GLU A 84 1.54 14.99 -2.91
N CYS A 85 2.53 15.88 -2.99
CA CYS A 85 3.13 16.53 -1.84
C CYS A 85 2.69 17.99 -1.81
N ARG A 86 2.09 18.42 -0.70
CA ARG A 86 1.54 19.77 -0.53
C ARG A 86 1.66 20.22 0.92
N GLY A 87 2.09 21.46 1.10
CA GLY A 87 2.17 22.11 2.40
C GLY A 87 2.04 23.62 2.25
N ALA A 88 1.35 24.28 3.17
CA ALA A 88 1.18 25.74 3.17
C ALA A 88 0.62 26.28 1.84
N THR A 89 -0.38 25.61 1.29
CA THR A 89 -1.07 25.93 0.02
C THR A 89 -0.21 25.83 -1.24
N VAL A 90 1.00 25.29 -1.17
CA VAL A 90 1.90 25.15 -2.31
C VAL A 90 2.25 23.68 -2.56
N GLN A 91 2.46 23.36 -3.83
CA GLN A 91 3.03 22.08 -4.25
C GLN A 91 4.44 21.92 -3.69
N GLN A 92 4.79 20.69 -3.32
CA GLN A 92 6.11 20.28 -2.83
C GLN A 92 6.63 19.15 -3.71
N SER A 93 7.92 18.84 -3.59
CA SER A 93 8.54 17.80 -4.41
C SER A 93 7.92 16.44 -4.14
N ILE A 94 7.45 15.78 -5.19
CA ILE A 94 6.90 14.42 -5.21
C ILE A 94 7.99 13.41 -4.85
N GLN A 95 7.61 12.33 -4.17
CA GLN A 95 8.42 11.15 -3.83
C GLN A 95 8.38 10.07 -4.95
N GLY A 96 7.98 8.83 -4.67
CA GLY A 96 8.18 7.68 -5.58
C GLY A 96 7.26 7.60 -6.81
N GLY A 97 6.04 8.14 -6.75
CA GLY A 97 5.00 7.97 -7.77
C GLY A 97 3.95 9.09 -7.79
N SER A 98 2.80 8.88 -8.44
CA SER A 98 1.66 9.82 -8.50
C SER A 98 0.48 9.19 -7.74
N ASN A 99 0.64 9.08 -6.42
CA ASN A 99 -0.15 8.19 -5.58
C ASN A 99 -1.39 8.82 -4.92
N ALA A 100 -1.93 9.91 -5.46
CA ALA A 100 -3.30 10.32 -5.20
C ALA A 100 -4.33 9.39 -5.86
N ASP A 101 -3.98 8.77 -6.98
CA ASP A 101 -4.78 7.77 -7.70
C ASP A 101 -5.30 6.64 -6.78
N PRO A 102 -4.45 5.92 -6.02
CA PRO A 102 -4.90 4.88 -5.10
C PRO A 102 -5.81 5.41 -3.98
N ILE A 103 -5.73 6.68 -3.59
CA ILE A 103 -6.59 7.27 -2.55
C ILE A 103 -8.01 7.47 -3.08
N LEU A 104 -8.14 8.06 -4.27
CA LEU A 104 -9.43 8.20 -4.96
C LEU A 104 -10.03 6.83 -5.29
N GLY A 105 -9.19 5.88 -5.74
CA GLY A 105 -9.58 4.50 -6.00
C GLY A 105 -10.08 3.77 -4.75
N GLU A 106 -9.36 3.91 -3.63
CA GLU A 106 -9.73 3.36 -2.32
C GLU A 106 -11.12 3.81 -1.87
N PHE A 107 -11.41 5.12 -1.94
CA PHE A 107 -12.74 5.64 -1.65
C PHE A 107 -13.78 5.04 -2.60
N PHE A 108 -13.54 5.12 -3.91
CA PHE A 108 -14.59 4.81 -4.89
C PHE A 108 -14.93 3.31 -4.93
N VAL A 109 -13.94 2.43 -4.86
CA VAL A 109 -14.16 0.97 -4.86
C VAL A 109 -15.01 0.51 -3.66
N LYS A 110 -14.85 1.20 -2.52
CA LYS A 110 -15.54 0.86 -1.26
C LYS A 110 -16.85 1.62 -1.04
N TYR A 111 -17.03 2.80 -1.67
CA TYR A 111 -18.15 3.70 -1.41
C TYR A 111 -18.88 4.21 -2.67
N GLN A 112 -18.66 3.63 -3.86
CA GLN A 112 -19.33 4.06 -5.10
C GLN A 112 -20.85 4.25 -4.99
N GLN A 113 -21.54 3.38 -4.23
CA GLN A 113 -23.00 3.47 -4.04
C GLN A 113 -23.40 4.65 -3.15
N GLN A 114 -22.50 5.09 -2.27
CA GLN A 114 -22.70 6.18 -1.32
C GLN A 114 -22.06 7.48 -1.81
N ALA A 115 -21.25 7.45 -2.87
CA ALA A 115 -20.49 8.58 -3.38
C ALA A 115 -21.35 9.83 -3.60
N GLN A 116 -22.53 9.68 -4.22
CA GLN A 116 -23.47 10.78 -4.41
C GLN A 116 -23.95 11.37 -3.08
N GLY A 117 -24.31 10.54 -2.09
CA GLY A 117 -24.73 10.99 -0.76
C GLY A 117 -23.61 11.62 0.05
N LEU A 118 -22.36 11.32 -0.30
CA LEU A 118 -21.14 11.92 0.26
C LEU A 118 -20.63 13.11 -0.56
N ASN A 119 -21.41 13.58 -1.54
CA ASN A 119 -21.08 14.68 -2.45
C ASN A 119 -19.80 14.47 -3.28
N VAL A 120 -19.43 13.22 -3.54
CA VAL A 120 -18.32 12.89 -4.45
C VAL A 120 -18.89 12.61 -5.84
N SER A 121 -18.57 13.48 -6.80
CA SER A 121 -18.94 13.29 -8.21
C SER A 121 -18.09 12.18 -8.84
N SER A 122 -18.73 11.08 -9.23
CA SER A 122 -18.07 9.98 -9.96
C SER A 122 -17.37 10.45 -11.24
N ASP A 123 -17.98 11.39 -11.98
CA ASP A 123 -17.40 11.93 -13.21
C ASP A 123 -16.19 12.82 -12.92
N SER A 124 -16.26 13.68 -11.89
CA SER A 124 -15.12 14.52 -11.50
C SER A 124 -13.97 13.67 -10.96
N LEU A 125 -14.27 12.65 -10.15
CA LEU A 125 -13.28 11.70 -9.63
C LEU A 125 -12.58 10.99 -10.79
N TYR A 126 -13.33 10.44 -11.74
CA TYR A 126 -12.73 9.75 -12.88
C TYR A 126 -11.94 10.70 -13.77
N THR A 127 -12.42 11.92 -13.99
CA THR A 127 -11.70 12.94 -14.76
C THR A 127 -10.36 13.29 -14.10
N ALA A 128 -10.32 13.39 -12.77
CA ALA A 128 -9.09 13.67 -12.03
C ALA A 128 -8.06 12.54 -12.19
N LEU A 129 -8.49 11.28 -12.05
CA LEU A 129 -7.64 10.11 -12.32
C LEU A 129 -7.09 10.12 -13.76
N LEU A 130 -7.92 10.47 -14.75
CA LEU A 130 -7.47 10.54 -16.14
C LEU A 130 -6.47 11.67 -16.39
N ALA A 131 -6.54 12.76 -15.63
CA ALA A 131 -5.60 13.88 -15.76
C ALA A 131 -4.18 13.44 -15.41
N ASP A 132 -3.99 12.80 -14.25
CA ASP A 132 -2.72 12.17 -13.88
C ASP A 132 -2.35 11.08 -14.88
N ALA A 133 -3.33 10.27 -15.30
CA ALA A 133 -3.03 9.11 -16.09
C ALA A 133 -2.55 9.39 -17.51
N GLU A 134 -3.13 10.41 -18.15
CA GLU A 134 -3.02 10.63 -19.59
C GLU A 134 -2.37 11.97 -19.96
N ILE A 135 -2.29 12.94 -19.05
CA ILE A 135 -1.82 14.30 -19.34
C ILE A 135 -0.47 14.54 -18.66
N GLN A 136 0.59 14.71 -19.45
CA GLN A 136 1.90 15.03 -18.91
C GLN A 136 1.91 16.44 -18.28
N PRO A 137 2.34 16.57 -17.02
CA PRO A 137 2.49 17.85 -16.34
C PRO A 137 3.68 18.64 -16.88
N PRO A 138 3.66 19.98 -16.74
CA PRO A 138 4.81 20.80 -17.05
C PRO A 138 6.02 20.49 -16.16
N ASN A 139 5.80 19.92 -14.97
CA ASN A 139 6.85 19.41 -14.10
C ASN A 139 6.32 18.25 -13.23
N TRP A 140 6.76 17.02 -13.53
CA TRP A 140 6.38 15.81 -12.78
C TRP A 140 7.12 15.62 -11.45
N ASP A 141 8.01 16.54 -11.08
CA ASP A 141 8.57 16.57 -9.73
C ASP A 141 7.62 17.23 -8.73
N TYR A 142 6.54 17.89 -9.17
CA TYR A 142 5.60 18.60 -8.30
C TYR A 142 4.14 18.15 -8.42
N GLN A 143 3.75 17.58 -9.56
CA GLN A 143 2.37 17.15 -9.81
C GLN A 143 2.31 16.09 -10.91
N GLY A 144 1.30 15.21 -10.89
CA GLY A 144 1.09 14.19 -11.92
C GLY A 144 2.28 13.26 -12.16
N ARG A 145 2.36 12.69 -13.37
CA ARG A 145 3.39 11.71 -13.75
C ARG A 145 4.00 11.95 -15.11
N GLN A 146 5.17 11.32 -15.37
CA GLN A 146 5.84 11.34 -16.67
C GLN A 146 5.07 10.49 -17.73
N ALA A 147 3.88 10.97 -18.10
CA ALA A 147 2.85 10.22 -18.79
C ALA A 147 3.22 9.84 -20.24
N GLU A 148 3.92 10.71 -21.00
CA GLU A 148 4.23 10.39 -22.40
C GLU A 148 5.24 9.24 -22.52
N SER A 149 6.30 9.26 -21.72
CA SER A 149 7.24 8.12 -21.62
C SER A 149 6.53 6.84 -21.17
N TRP A 150 5.71 6.92 -20.12
CA TRP A 150 4.94 5.78 -19.61
C TRP A 150 4.05 5.15 -20.69
N LYS A 151 3.27 5.96 -21.42
CA LYS A 151 2.38 5.51 -22.48
C LYS A 151 3.13 4.96 -23.70
N THR A 152 4.30 5.52 -24.02
CA THR A 152 5.08 5.14 -25.21
C THR A 152 5.82 3.83 -25.01
N TYR A 153 6.48 3.66 -23.87
CA TYR A 153 7.37 2.52 -23.62
C TYR A 153 6.77 1.45 -22.71
N GLY A 154 5.73 1.78 -21.95
CA GLY A 154 5.22 0.93 -20.87
C GLY A 154 6.17 0.84 -19.68
N PHE A 155 7.09 1.79 -19.52
CA PHE A 155 7.95 2.00 -18.36
C PHE A 155 8.58 3.39 -18.49
N VAL A 156 9.21 3.89 -17.42
CA VAL A 156 9.99 5.13 -17.46
C VAL A 156 11.44 4.78 -17.80
N PRO A 157 11.99 5.16 -18.97
CA PRO A 157 13.33 4.76 -19.35
C PRO A 157 14.42 5.61 -18.68
N VAL A 158 15.59 5.02 -18.50
CA VAL A 158 16.81 5.68 -18.01
C VAL A 158 17.22 6.81 -18.96
N THR A 159 17.63 7.95 -18.41
CA THR A 159 18.32 9.04 -19.14
C THR A 159 17.55 9.63 -20.33
N MET A 160 16.22 9.50 -20.36
CA MET A 160 15.37 10.21 -21.32
C MET A 160 15.35 11.69 -20.97
N TYR A 161 15.98 12.56 -21.75
CA TYR A 161 15.83 14.00 -21.56
C TYR A 161 14.46 14.43 -22.11
N GLU A 162 13.49 14.54 -21.22
CA GLU A 162 12.20 15.18 -21.48
C GLU A 162 12.16 16.50 -20.69
N PRO A 163 11.72 17.61 -21.30
CA PRO A 163 11.44 18.82 -20.55
C PRO A 163 10.31 18.55 -19.55
N GLY A 164 10.56 18.80 -18.28
CA GLY A 164 9.51 18.89 -17.26
C GLY A 164 10.01 18.64 -15.86
N GLY A 165 10.58 17.48 -15.59
CA GLY A 165 11.09 17.11 -14.26
C GLY A 165 12.38 16.29 -14.31
N MET A 166 12.79 15.77 -13.15
CA MET A 166 14.06 15.08 -12.98
C MET A 166 14.05 13.66 -13.59
N ASN A 167 15.23 13.24 -14.06
CA ASN A 167 15.48 11.90 -14.61
C ASN A 167 15.92 10.89 -13.55
N THR A 168 15.20 10.85 -12.43
CA THR A 168 15.52 10.01 -11.27
C THR A 168 14.42 8.97 -11.04
N ARG A 169 14.63 8.00 -10.14
CA ARG A 169 13.56 7.10 -9.63
C ARG A 169 12.78 6.34 -10.71
N TYR A 170 13.36 6.14 -11.89
CA TYR A 170 12.63 5.64 -13.07
C TYR A 170 12.11 4.20 -12.88
N VAL A 171 12.76 3.38 -12.05
CA VAL A 171 12.24 2.05 -11.68
C VAL A 171 11.10 2.19 -10.66
N SER A 172 11.28 2.95 -9.58
CA SER A 172 10.22 3.19 -8.59
C SER A 172 8.96 3.77 -9.23
N ARG A 173 9.10 4.82 -10.06
CA ARG A 173 7.99 5.41 -10.83
C ARG A 173 7.31 4.40 -11.75
N THR A 174 8.07 3.52 -12.41
CA THR A 174 7.50 2.46 -13.25
C THR A 174 6.62 1.49 -12.46
N LEU A 175 7.08 1.08 -11.27
CA LEU A 175 6.34 0.16 -10.41
C LEU A 175 5.09 0.81 -9.82
N GLU A 176 5.21 2.07 -9.42
CA GLU A 176 4.11 2.80 -8.81
C GLU A 176 3.07 3.25 -9.83
N TYR A 177 3.47 3.72 -11.01
CA TYR A 177 2.51 4.03 -12.09
C TYR A 177 1.76 2.78 -12.56
N ALA A 178 2.37 1.59 -12.47
CA ALA A 178 1.67 0.34 -12.71
C ALA A 178 0.57 0.08 -11.66
N PHE A 179 0.85 0.39 -10.39
CA PHE A 179 -0.16 0.29 -9.33
C PHE A 179 -1.23 1.37 -9.44
N ASP A 180 -0.83 2.61 -9.75
CA ASP A 180 -1.75 3.72 -10.00
C ASP A 180 -2.73 3.35 -11.13
N ASP A 181 -2.23 2.83 -12.27
CA ASP A 181 -3.09 2.34 -13.36
C ASP A 181 -3.99 1.17 -12.93
N PHE A 182 -3.52 0.26 -12.07
CA PHE A 182 -4.41 -0.76 -11.48
C PHE A 182 -5.58 -0.13 -10.73
N THR A 183 -5.33 0.92 -9.93
CA THR A 183 -6.39 1.59 -9.15
C THR A 183 -7.42 2.27 -10.05
N ILE A 184 -6.97 2.89 -11.15
CA ILE A 184 -7.86 3.48 -12.16
C ILE A 184 -8.68 2.39 -12.84
N ALA A 185 -8.10 1.22 -13.11
CA ALA A 185 -8.82 0.08 -13.66
C ALA A 185 -9.97 -0.38 -12.74
N GLN A 186 -9.78 -0.34 -11.41
CA GLN A 186 -10.82 -0.71 -10.44
C GLN A 186 -11.97 0.33 -10.41
N VAL A 187 -11.64 1.62 -10.54
CA VAL A 187 -12.65 2.68 -10.69
C VAL A 187 -13.40 2.54 -12.01
N ALA A 188 -12.69 2.36 -13.13
CA ALA A 188 -13.28 2.18 -14.45
C ALA A 188 -14.25 0.98 -14.48
N LYS A 189 -13.88 -0.13 -13.83
CA LYS A 189 -14.76 -1.29 -13.65
C LYS A 189 -16.03 -0.93 -12.90
N SER A 190 -15.90 -0.23 -11.77
CA SER A 190 -17.04 0.21 -10.94
C SER A 190 -18.00 1.12 -11.71
N LEU A 191 -17.48 1.91 -12.65
CA LEU A 191 -18.26 2.79 -13.54
C LEU A 191 -18.80 2.11 -14.80
N GLY A 192 -18.53 0.81 -15.02
CA GLY A 192 -18.92 0.10 -16.24
C GLY A 192 -18.13 0.52 -17.50
N LYS A 193 -16.98 1.19 -17.35
CA LYS A 193 -16.10 1.61 -18.45
C LYS A 193 -15.16 0.47 -18.87
N THR A 194 -15.72 -0.53 -19.55
CA THR A 194 -15.03 -1.79 -19.87
C THR A 194 -13.72 -1.61 -20.66
N ASP A 195 -13.68 -0.71 -21.64
CA ASP A 195 -12.48 -0.50 -22.48
C ASP A 195 -11.36 0.17 -21.69
N ASP A 196 -11.70 1.15 -20.84
CA ASP A 196 -10.73 1.78 -19.95
C ASP A 196 -10.23 0.78 -18.90
N HIS A 197 -11.11 -0.02 -18.31
CA HIS A 197 -10.69 -1.08 -17.39
C HIS A 197 -9.67 -2.02 -18.04
N LYS A 198 -9.91 -2.48 -19.28
CA LYS A 198 -8.95 -3.33 -20.00
C LYS A 198 -7.62 -2.61 -20.27
N LYS A 199 -7.68 -1.35 -20.73
CA LYS A 199 -6.50 -0.51 -20.99
C LYS A 199 -5.63 -0.39 -19.74
N TYR A 200 -6.24 -0.02 -18.62
CA TYR A 200 -5.51 0.21 -17.37
C TYR A 200 -5.07 -1.09 -16.68
N MET A 201 -5.82 -2.19 -16.79
CA MET A 201 -5.32 -3.52 -16.36
C MET A 201 -4.10 -3.97 -17.18
N GLN A 202 -4.09 -3.69 -18.48
CA GLN A 202 -2.91 -3.97 -19.32
C GLN A 202 -1.70 -3.14 -18.87
N ARG A 203 -1.89 -1.83 -18.65
CA ARG A 203 -0.81 -0.96 -18.15
C ARG A 203 -0.38 -1.31 -16.74
N ALA A 204 -1.27 -1.82 -15.89
CA ALA A 204 -0.89 -2.34 -14.59
C ALA A 204 0.08 -3.52 -14.66
N GLY A 205 0.08 -4.29 -15.76
CA GLY A 205 1.05 -5.37 -16.01
C GLY A 205 2.45 -4.87 -16.42
N ASN A 206 2.62 -3.58 -16.69
CA ASN A 206 3.86 -3.01 -17.21
C ASN A 206 5.04 -3.05 -16.23
N PHE A 207 4.83 -3.32 -14.93
CA PHE A 207 5.91 -3.52 -13.98
C PHE A 207 6.93 -4.57 -14.46
N ILE A 208 6.49 -5.56 -15.25
CA ILE A 208 7.33 -6.61 -15.82
C ILE A 208 8.39 -6.05 -16.79
N ASN A 209 8.17 -4.86 -17.36
CA ASN A 209 9.06 -4.25 -18.34
C ASN A 209 10.40 -3.82 -17.73
N VAL A 210 10.49 -3.69 -16.40
CA VAL A 210 11.75 -3.43 -15.68
C VAL A 210 12.24 -4.65 -14.91
N TRP A 211 11.61 -5.81 -15.04
CA TRP A 211 12.07 -7.06 -14.43
C TRP A 211 13.23 -7.69 -15.21
N ASN A 212 14.41 -7.73 -14.61
CA ASN A 212 15.58 -8.41 -15.16
C ASN A 212 15.87 -9.71 -14.38
N ALA A 213 15.48 -10.84 -14.97
CA ALA A 213 15.67 -12.17 -14.38
C ALA A 213 17.15 -12.58 -14.21
N ASN A 214 18.11 -11.89 -14.83
CA ASN A 214 19.53 -12.27 -14.81
C ASN A 214 20.33 -11.62 -13.68
N VAL A 215 19.76 -10.63 -12.97
CA VAL A 215 20.44 -9.98 -11.85
C VAL A 215 20.19 -10.76 -10.57
N SER A 216 21.24 -11.04 -9.78
CA SER A 216 21.15 -11.67 -8.47
C SER A 216 21.83 -10.83 -7.41
N VAL A 217 21.43 -10.97 -6.15
CA VAL A 217 22.12 -10.33 -5.03
C VAL A 217 23.59 -10.80 -4.99
N PRO A 218 24.59 -9.91 -4.93
CA PRO A 218 25.99 -10.30 -4.81
C PRO A 218 26.21 -11.22 -3.60
N ARG A 219 26.97 -12.31 -3.81
CA ARG A 219 27.22 -13.39 -2.82
C ARG A 219 26.00 -14.24 -2.42
N SER A 220 24.83 -13.97 -2.99
CA SER A 220 23.60 -14.76 -2.78
C SER A 220 22.93 -15.07 -4.13
N PRO A 221 23.56 -15.88 -5.01
CA PRO A 221 23.10 -16.11 -6.39
C PRO A 221 21.72 -16.77 -6.48
N ASN A 222 21.23 -17.38 -5.40
CA ASN A 222 19.90 -17.96 -5.31
C ASN A 222 18.79 -16.89 -5.21
N ILE A 223 19.12 -15.68 -4.76
CA ILE A 223 18.20 -14.53 -4.78
C ILE A 223 18.31 -13.86 -6.15
N LYS A 224 17.63 -14.45 -7.13
CA LYS A 224 17.75 -14.14 -8.56
C LYS A 224 16.50 -13.45 -9.12
N GLY A 225 16.72 -12.47 -9.98
CA GLY A 225 15.74 -11.59 -10.59
C GLY A 225 15.55 -10.31 -9.77
N MET A 226 15.67 -9.16 -10.43
CA MET A 226 15.48 -7.84 -9.81
C MET A 226 14.80 -6.89 -10.80
N MET A 227 14.00 -5.98 -10.27
CA MET A 227 13.64 -4.76 -10.99
C MET A 227 14.93 -3.95 -11.22
N GLN A 228 15.12 -3.46 -12.44
CA GLN A 228 16.35 -2.82 -12.88
C GLN A 228 16.11 -1.67 -13.86
N PRO A 229 17.03 -0.70 -13.91
CA PRO A 229 17.03 0.35 -14.93
C PRO A 229 16.93 -0.22 -16.35
N ARG A 230 16.10 0.38 -17.20
CA ARG A 230 16.00 0.00 -18.62
C ARG A 230 16.04 1.23 -19.52
N TYR A 231 16.81 1.16 -20.59
CA TYR A 231 16.93 2.23 -21.58
C TYR A 231 15.81 2.14 -22.62
N SER A 232 15.51 3.25 -23.31
CA SER A 232 14.46 3.32 -24.34
C SER A 232 14.73 2.42 -25.56
N ASN A 233 15.99 2.09 -25.84
CA ASN A 233 16.39 1.12 -26.86
C ASN A 233 16.21 -0.35 -26.41
N GLY A 234 15.71 -0.58 -25.19
CA GLY A 234 15.45 -1.89 -24.61
C GLY A 234 16.63 -2.54 -23.88
N THR A 235 17.84 -1.96 -23.92
CA THR A 235 18.99 -2.48 -23.16
C THR A 235 18.84 -2.22 -21.66
N TRP A 236 19.52 -3.02 -20.84
CA TRP A 236 19.48 -2.90 -19.38
C TRP A 236 20.55 -1.93 -18.87
N GLY A 237 20.17 -1.06 -17.95
CA GLY A 237 21.11 -0.50 -16.99
C GLY A 237 21.27 -1.44 -15.79
N TYR A 238 22.06 -1.02 -14.81
CA TYR A 238 22.35 -1.84 -13.64
C TYR A 238 22.45 -0.98 -12.39
N THR A 239 21.73 -1.42 -11.36
CA THR A 239 21.83 -0.91 -9.99
C THR A 239 22.06 -2.11 -9.08
N ASP A 240 23.11 -2.07 -8.25
CA ASP A 240 23.42 -3.17 -7.33
C ASP A 240 22.20 -3.47 -6.45
N PRO A 241 21.75 -4.74 -6.34
CA PRO A 241 20.57 -5.08 -5.54
C PRO A 241 20.60 -4.62 -4.09
N ARG A 242 21.80 -4.35 -3.54
CA ARG A 242 22.03 -3.89 -2.17
C ARG A 242 22.15 -2.37 -2.05
N HIS A 243 22.18 -1.65 -3.17
CA HIS A 243 22.18 -0.18 -3.17
C HIS A 243 21.04 0.35 -2.31
N CYS A 244 21.23 1.41 -1.51
CA CYS A 244 20.21 1.90 -0.56
C CYS A 244 19.76 0.86 0.48
N SER A 245 20.68 0.06 1.01
CA SER A 245 20.40 -0.85 2.11
C SER A 245 21.54 -0.88 3.12
N VAL A 246 21.32 -1.55 4.25
CA VAL A 246 22.34 -1.76 5.28
C VAL A 246 23.60 -2.47 4.76
N HIS A 247 23.52 -3.15 3.61
CA HIS A 247 24.62 -3.85 2.95
C HIS A 247 25.13 -3.17 1.67
N ASP A 248 24.74 -1.91 1.45
CA ASP A 248 25.25 -1.11 0.34
C ASP A 248 26.77 -0.91 0.48
N PRO A 249 27.62 -1.39 -0.46
CA PRO A 249 29.06 -1.22 -0.40
C PRO A 249 29.52 0.25 -0.46
N TYR A 250 28.66 1.15 -0.95
CA TYR A 250 28.95 2.58 -1.07
C TYR A 250 28.31 3.42 0.03
N HIS A 251 27.49 2.81 0.90
CA HIS A 251 26.73 3.50 1.95
C HIS A 251 25.96 4.72 1.41
N SER A 252 25.29 4.54 0.27
CA SER A 252 24.61 5.63 -0.43
C SER A 252 23.43 6.15 0.39
N THR A 253 23.22 7.46 0.37
CA THR A 253 22.00 8.08 0.86
C THR A 253 21.00 8.21 -0.28
N CYS A 254 19.80 7.64 -0.13
CA CYS A 254 18.87 7.45 -1.25
C CYS A 254 17.60 8.30 -1.18
N PHE A 255 17.72 9.55 -0.73
CA PHE A 255 16.64 10.53 -0.79
C PHE A 255 16.59 11.23 -2.16
N LEU A 256 15.58 12.08 -2.38
CA LEU A 256 15.47 12.88 -3.61
C LEU A 256 16.60 13.90 -3.71
N ASP A 257 17.51 13.70 -4.66
CA ASP A 257 18.58 14.65 -4.99
C ASP A 257 18.80 14.75 -6.52
N TYR A 258 19.29 15.90 -6.97
CA TYR A 258 19.66 16.19 -8.35
C TYR A 258 20.74 15.26 -8.90
N GLY A 259 21.53 14.60 -8.04
CA GLY A 259 22.56 13.65 -8.42
C GLY A 259 22.12 12.18 -8.40
N ASN A 260 20.90 11.85 -7.95
CA ASN A 260 20.52 10.45 -7.75
C ASN A 260 19.90 9.80 -9.00
N PHE A 261 20.73 9.09 -9.76
CA PHE A 261 20.34 8.39 -10.99
C PHE A 261 20.28 6.86 -10.86
N ASP A 262 20.22 6.33 -9.64
CA ASP A 262 20.20 4.90 -9.35
C ASP A 262 18.90 4.18 -9.79
N GLY A 263 17.84 4.95 -10.03
CA GLY A 263 16.54 4.45 -10.51
C GLY A 263 15.52 4.13 -9.43
N PHE A 264 15.87 4.23 -8.16
CA PHE A 264 15.01 3.87 -7.03
C PHE A 264 14.81 5.07 -6.11
N TYR A 265 13.77 5.01 -5.28
CA TYR A 265 13.45 6.07 -4.31
C TYR A 265 13.46 5.52 -2.89
N GLU A 266 14.45 5.89 -2.09
CA GLU A 266 14.63 5.52 -0.67
C GLU A 266 14.74 4.03 -0.35
N GLY A 267 14.56 3.13 -1.33
CA GLY A 267 14.64 1.69 -1.14
C GLY A 267 15.56 1.02 -2.13
N SER A 268 16.16 -0.09 -1.70
CA SER A 268 17.01 -0.90 -2.56
C SER A 268 16.24 -1.56 -3.72
N PRO A 269 16.91 -1.92 -4.82
CA PRO A 269 16.28 -2.73 -5.86
C PRO A 269 15.73 -4.04 -5.30
N LEU A 270 16.37 -4.63 -4.29
CA LEU A 270 15.92 -5.84 -3.64
C LEU A 270 14.56 -5.66 -2.93
N VAL A 271 14.37 -4.54 -2.23
CA VAL A 271 13.11 -4.17 -1.56
C VAL A 271 12.03 -3.76 -2.58
N TYR A 272 12.33 -2.86 -3.52
CA TYR A 272 11.35 -2.45 -4.54
C TYR A 272 10.93 -3.57 -5.47
N SER A 273 11.78 -4.59 -5.66
CA SER A 273 11.39 -5.79 -6.40
C SER A 273 10.26 -6.57 -5.71
N GLN A 274 9.89 -6.21 -4.47
CA GLN A 274 8.73 -6.77 -3.78
C GLN A 274 7.45 -5.95 -4.03
N TYR A 275 7.55 -4.77 -4.63
CA TYR A 275 6.45 -3.81 -4.78
C TYR A 275 5.58 -4.11 -6.02
N VAL A 276 4.75 -5.15 -5.94
CA VAL A 276 3.70 -5.48 -6.93
C VAL A 276 2.38 -5.86 -6.23
N PRO A 277 1.81 -4.95 -5.41
CA PRO A 277 0.64 -5.26 -4.55
C PRO A 277 -0.58 -5.80 -5.31
N HIS A 278 -0.81 -5.34 -6.54
CA HIS A 278 -1.93 -5.75 -7.38
C HIS A 278 -1.75 -7.12 -8.05
N ASP A 279 -0.53 -7.67 -8.08
CA ASP A 279 -0.25 -8.92 -8.78
C ASP A 279 0.87 -9.75 -8.15
N THR A 280 0.78 -9.97 -6.84
CA THR A 280 1.77 -10.77 -6.09
C THR A 280 1.88 -12.20 -6.61
N ALA A 281 0.81 -12.79 -7.16
CA ALA A 281 0.90 -14.10 -7.82
C ALA A 281 1.87 -14.11 -9.01
N LYS A 282 1.86 -13.06 -9.84
CA LYS A 282 2.84 -12.92 -10.92
C LYS A 282 4.24 -12.72 -10.36
N LEU A 283 4.38 -11.97 -9.27
CA LEU A 283 5.67 -11.80 -8.60
C LEU A 283 6.23 -13.14 -8.07
N ILE A 284 5.39 -14.01 -7.52
CA ILE A 284 5.78 -15.38 -7.12
C ILE A 284 6.31 -16.17 -8.33
N GLU A 285 5.64 -16.09 -9.48
CA GLU A 285 6.11 -16.71 -10.73
C GLU A 285 7.49 -16.16 -11.13
N LEU A 286 7.67 -14.83 -11.12
CA LEU A 286 8.92 -14.16 -11.46
C LEU A 286 10.07 -14.55 -10.52
N HIS A 287 9.79 -14.77 -9.23
CA HIS A 287 10.77 -15.26 -8.26
C HIS A 287 11.14 -16.74 -8.44
N GLY A 288 10.48 -17.46 -9.34
CA GLY A 288 10.74 -18.88 -9.59
C GLY A 288 9.89 -19.82 -8.74
N GLY A 289 8.70 -19.37 -8.32
CA GLY A 289 7.72 -20.16 -7.58
C GLY A 289 7.71 -19.90 -6.07
N VAL A 290 6.80 -20.59 -5.39
CA VAL A 290 6.47 -20.39 -3.97
C VAL A 290 7.69 -20.52 -3.05
N ASP A 291 8.49 -21.58 -3.23
CA ASP A 291 9.65 -21.83 -2.36
C ASP A 291 10.72 -20.75 -2.50
N SER A 292 11.01 -20.33 -3.74
CA SER A 292 11.96 -19.24 -4.02
C SER A 292 11.45 -17.89 -3.52
N PHE A 293 10.14 -17.65 -3.60
CA PHE A 293 9.52 -16.45 -3.05
C PHE A 293 9.64 -16.40 -1.53
N ILE A 294 9.30 -17.50 -0.83
CA ILE A 294 9.45 -17.60 0.63
C ILE A 294 10.92 -17.43 1.04
N SER A 295 11.84 -18.15 0.39
CA SER A 295 13.27 -18.04 0.66
C SER A 295 13.81 -16.63 0.45
N ARG A 296 13.26 -15.89 -0.53
CA ARG A 296 13.60 -14.48 -0.73
C ARG A 296 13.08 -13.61 0.41
N LEU A 297 11.82 -13.75 0.83
CA LEU A 297 11.30 -12.98 1.96
C LEU A 297 12.09 -13.25 3.24
N ASP A 298 12.39 -14.52 3.52
CA ASP A 298 13.23 -14.90 4.66
C ASP A 298 14.62 -14.28 4.56
N PHE A 299 15.23 -14.27 3.37
CA PHE A 299 16.49 -13.58 3.13
C PHE A 299 16.44 -12.08 3.47
N LEU A 300 15.33 -11.40 3.19
CA LEU A 300 15.16 -9.97 3.53
C LEU A 300 15.16 -9.74 5.04
N PHE A 301 14.44 -10.57 5.79
CA PHE A 301 14.37 -10.45 7.25
C PHE A 301 15.66 -10.89 7.92
N ASP A 302 16.20 -12.05 7.54
CA ASP A 302 17.33 -12.69 8.21
C ASP A 302 18.67 -11.96 7.95
N ASN A 303 18.72 -11.09 6.93
CA ASN A 303 19.88 -10.26 6.59
C ASN A 303 19.60 -8.76 6.75
N ASP A 304 18.54 -8.36 7.48
CA ASP A 304 18.21 -6.97 7.78
C ASP A 304 18.03 -6.06 6.54
N TYR A 305 17.56 -6.60 5.41
CA TYR A 305 17.14 -5.78 4.25
C TYR A 305 15.72 -5.22 4.40
N PHE A 306 14.88 -5.82 5.25
CA PHE A 306 13.56 -5.28 5.57
C PHE A 306 13.72 -4.04 6.47
N GLU A 307 13.22 -2.90 6.00
CA GLU A 307 13.31 -1.61 6.67
C GLU A 307 11.92 -1.18 7.13
N SER A 308 11.62 -1.29 8.43
CA SER A 308 10.29 -0.92 8.96
C SER A 308 10.03 0.59 8.96
N THR A 309 11.06 1.40 8.76
CA THR A 309 10.98 2.88 8.70
C THR A 309 10.57 3.40 7.33
N ASN A 310 10.47 2.51 6.33
CA ASN A 310 10.34 2.92 4.94
C ASN A 310 9.21 2.17 4.23
N GLU A 311 8.39 2.93 3.54
CA GLU A 311 7.10 2.60 2.99
C GLU A 311 7.08 1.48 1.94
N PRO A 312 8.07 1.33 1.05
CA PRO A 312 8.13 0.21 0.10
C PRO A 312 8.21 -1.16 0.80
N SER A 313 8.69 -1.19 2.04
CA SER A 313 8.82 -2.44 2.81
C SER A 313 7.54 -2.88 3.50
N GLN A 314 6.59 -1.97 3.75
CA GLN A 314 5.48 -2.20 4.69
C GLN A 314 4.59 -3.41 4.34
N GLN A 315 4.50 -3.80 3.07
CA GLN A 315 3.70 -4.97 2.66
C GLN A 315 4.42 -6.31 2.86
N ILE A 316 5.76 -6.30 2.95
CA ILE A 316 6.61 -7.50 2.94
C ILE A 316 6.21 -8.52 4.01
N PRO A 317 5.91 -8.14 5.28
CA PRO A 317 5.49 -9.12 6.28
C PRO A 317 4.20 -9.85 5.89
N TYR A 318 3.27 -9.23 5.17
CA TYR A 318 2.02 -9.87 4.75
C TYR A 318 2.14 -10.68 3.46
N MET A 319 3.27 -10.63 2.75
CA MET A 319 3.42 -11.30 1.44
C MET A 319 3.36 -12.83 1.52
N TYR A 320 3.68 -13.47 2.66
CA TYR A 320 3.56 -14.92 2.81
C TYR A 320 2.11 -15.44 2.70
N HIS A 321 1.09 -14.60 2.88
CA HIS A 321 -0.31 -14.96 2.61
C HIS A 321 -0.51 -15.43 1.17
N TYR A 322 0.10 -14.74 0.20
CA TYR A 322 0.01 -15.11 -1.23
C TYR A 322 0.71 -16.43 -1.55
N ALA A 323 1.66 -16.85 -0.69
CA ALA A 323 2.37 -18.12 -0.78
C ALA A 323 1.70 -19.26 0.01
N ASN A 324 0.45 -19.08 0.45
CA ASN A 324 -0.30 -20.01 1.30
C ASN A 324 0.36 -20.29 2.67
N ARG A 325 1.13 -19.33 3.21
CA ARG A 325 1.85 -19.46 4.49
C ARG A 325 1.52 -18.30 5.44
N PRO A 326 0.24 -18.05 5.77
CA PRO A 326 -0.17 -16.93 6.63
C PRO A 326 0.46 -16.95 8.02
N GLY A 327 0.80 -18.12 8.57
CA GLY A 327 1.49 -18.21 9.86
C GLY A 327 2.83 -17.47 9.87
N LEU A 328 3.59 -17.50 8.77
CA LEU A 328 4.83 -16.73 8.63
C LEU A 328 4.54 -15.22 8.59
N SER A 329 3.46 -14.81 7.93
CA SER A 329 3.06 -13.40 7.95
C SER A 329 2.61 -12.90 9.32
N THR A 330 1.88 -13.72 10.08
CA THR A 330 1.55 -13.41 11.47
C THR A 330 2.81 -13.29 12.31
N GLN A 331 3.79 -14.19 12.14
CA GLN A 331 5.05 -14.11 12.86
C GLN A 331 5.80 -12.81 12.51
N ARG A 332 6.07 -12.56 11.22
CA ARG A 332 6.87 -11.41 10.77
C ARG A 332 6.22 -10.06 11.11
N SER A 333 4.89 -9.95 11.00
CA SER A 333 4.19 -8.72 11.38
C SER A 333 4.29 -8.46 12.89
N ARG A 334 4.23 -9.51 13.71
CA ARG A 334 4.38 -9.39 15.16
C ARG A 334 5.82 -9.07 15.60
N GLU A 335 6.80 -9.73 14.98
CA GLU A 335 8.22 -9.43 15.16
C GLU A 335 8.52 -7.96 14.80
N THR A 336 7.91 -7.46 13.71
CA THR A 336 8.06 -6.06 13.30
C THR A 336 7.59 -5.09 14.39
N ILE A 337 6.36 -5.27 14.89
CA ILE A 337 5.85 -4.44 15.99
C ILE A 337 6.75 -4.52 17.22
N SER A 338 7.17 -5.73 17.62
CA SER A 338 7.97 -5.91 18.82
C SER A 338 9.40 -5.38 18.71
N LYS A 339 10.00 -5.39 17.52
CA LYS A 339 11.39 -4.97 17.29
C LYS A 339 11.51 -3.46 17.13
N TYR A 340 10.55 -2.83 16.44
CA TYR A 340 10.71 -1.46 15.95
C TYR A 340 9.84 -0.42 16.66
N TYR A 341 8.77 -0.81 17.35
CA TYR A 341 7.82 0.12 17.94
C TYR A 341 7.69 -0.04 19.45
N SER A 342 7.66 1.08 20.18
CA SER A 342 7.42 1.07 21.62
C SER A 342 6.68 2.33 22.09
N THR A 343 6.29 2.36 23.36
CA THR A 343 5.62 3.50 24.00
C THR A 343 6.58 4.54 24.56
N LYS A 344 7.89 4.39 24.33
CA LYS A 344 8.92 5.33 24.75
C LYS A 344 8.90 6.59 23.88
N ILE A 345 9.60 7.63 24.33
CA ILE A 345 9.74 8.90 23.61
C ILE A 345 10.42 8.70 22.24
N ASP A 346 11.41 7.81 22.18
CA ASP A 346 12.10 7.34 20.97
C ASP A 346 11.49 6.06 20.41
N GLY A 347 10.19 5.86 20.62
CA GLY A 347 9.49 4.61 20.32
C GLY A 347 9.14 4.37 18.85
N LEU A 348 9.52 5.28 17.95
CA LEU A 348 9.36 5.12 16.50
C LEU A 348 10.71 4.84 15.87
N PRO A 349 10.78 3.94 14.88
CA PRO A 349 12.05 3.58 14.27
C PRO A 349 12.56 4.66 13.30
N GLY A 350 11.69 5.57 12.85
CA GLY A 350 11.98 6.61 11.85
C GLY A 350 10.95 7.73 11.88
N ASN A 351 10.75 8.41 10.75
CA ASN A 351 9.71 9.42 10.61
C ASN A 351 8.32 8.78 10.74
N ASP A 352 7.31 9.59 11.10
CA ASP A 352 5.92 9.11 11.14
C ASP A 352 5.18 9.34 9.81
N ASP A 353 5.76 10.18 8.96
CA ASP A 353 5.33 10.46 7.59
C ASP A 353 3.82 10.75 7.50
N SER A 354 3.42 11.77 8.25
CA SER A 354 2.04 12.25 8.34
C SER A 354 1.03 11.19 8.80
N GLY A 355 1.47 10.27 9.65
CA GLY A 355 0.63 9.20 10.19
C GLY A 355 0.61 7.93 9.35
N ALA A 356 1.49 7.81 8.33
CA ALA A 356 1.72 6.57 7.60
C ALA A 356 2.21 5.47 8.55
N MET A 357 3.26 5.72 9.35
CA MET A 357 3.72 4.73 10.35
C MET A 357 2.68 4.47 11.44
N GLY A 358 1.94 5.50 11.87
CA GLY A 358 0.81 5.34 12.79
C GLY A 358 -0.25 4.38 12.23
N SER A 359 -0.66 4.56 10.97
CA SER A 359 -1.73 3.75 10.38
C SER A 359 -1.28 2.33 10.08
N TYR A 360 -0.01 2.17 9.70
CA TYR A 360 0.67 0.90 9.56
C TYR A 360 0.68 0.09 10.87
N VAL A 361 1.11 0.70 11.98
CA VAL A 361 1.10 0.06 13.30
C VAL A 361 -0.33 -0.27 13.73
N ALA A 362 -1.29 0.64 13.50
CA ALA A 362 -2.69 0.39 13.83
C ALA A 362 -3.22 -0.85 13.09
N PHE A 363 -2.98 -0.96 11.77
CA PHE A 363 -3.34 -2.14 10.98
C PHE A 363 -2.72 -3.44 11.53
N TYR A 364 -1.41 -3.42 11.83
CA TYR A 364 -0.71 -4.59 12.35
C TYR A 364 -1.23 -5.02 13.72
N LEU A 365 -1.52 -4.06 14.62
CA LEU A 365 -2.12 -4.34 15.93
C LEU A 365 -3.56 -4.86 15.83
N LEU A 366 -4.30 -4.43 14.81
CA LEU A 366 -5.61 -4.98 14.48
C LEU A 366 -5.51 -6.37 13.82
N GLY A 367 -4.31 -6.84 13.49
CA GLY A 367 -4.11 -8.10 12.78
C GLY A 367 -4.60 -8.02 11.34
N MET A 368 -4.42 -6.89 10.67
CA MET A 368 -4.89 -6.68 9.30
C MET A 368 -3.85 -5.96 8.46
N TYR A 369 -3.93 -6.10 7.14
CA TYR A 369 -3.20 -5.24 6.19
C TYR A 369 -4.06 -5.01 4.94
N PRO A 370 -4.25 -3.75 4.51
CA PRO A 370 -5.08 -3.46 3.37
C PRO A 370 -4.33 -3.71 2.07
N LEU A 371 -5.08 -3.99 1.01
CA LEU A 371 -4.62 -3.74 -0.35
C LEU A 371 -5.39 -2.52 -0.88
N PRO A 372 -4.77 -1.33 -0.99
CA PRO A 372 -5.46 -0.10 -1.38
C PRO A 372 -6.18 -0.23 -2.71
N ALA A 373 -7.30 0.48 -2.87
CA ALA A 373 -8.13 0.47 -4.07
C ALA A 373 -8.69 -0.91 -4.44
N THR A 374 -8.80 -1.82 -3.48
CA THR A 374 -9.48 -3.12 -3.65
C THR A 374 -10.52 -3.34 -2.58
N LYS A 375 -11.26 -4.44 -2.71
CA LYS A 375 -12.20 -4.88 -1.68
C LYS A 375 -11.55 -5.84 -0.67
N GLN A 376 -10.24 -6.06 -0.71
CA GLN A 376 -9.60 -7.07 0.13
C GLN A 376 -8.78 -6.45 1.26
N ILE A 377 -8.93 -7.05 2.45
CA ILE A 377 -8.10 -6.79 3.62
C ILE A 377 -7.50 -8.13 4.03
N LEU A 378 -6.18 -8.24 3.99
CA LEU A 378 -5.46 -9.41 4.48
C LEU A 378 -5.60 -9.48 6.01
N ILE A 379 -5.73 -10.68 6.55
CA ILE A 379 -5.97 -10.87 7.98
C ILE A 379 -4.94 -11.81 8.62
N SER A 380 -4.56 -11.41 9.82
CA SER A 380 -3.83 -12.13 10.83
C SER A 380 -4.68 -12.10 12.12
N SER A 381 -4.16 -12.58 13.25
CA SER A 381 -4.82 -12.37 14.54
C SER A 381 -4.58 -10.94 15.05
N PRO A 382 -5.60 -10.24 15.59
CA PRO A 382 -5.41 -9.02 16.34
C PRO A 382 -4.55 -9.22 17.59
N TYR A 383 -3.97 -8.13 18.09
CA TYR A 383 -3.34 -8.06 19.42
C TYR A 383 -4.35 -8.01 20.57
N PHE A 384 -5.64 -8.04 20.24
CA PHE A 384 -6.75 -7.92 21.16
C PHE A 384 -7.68 -9.15 21.02
N PRO A 385 -8.34 -9.60 22.10
CA PRO A 385 -9.30 -10.69 22.02
C PRO A 385 -10.56 -10.31 21.23
N LYS A 386 -10.85 -9.00 21.12
CA LYS A 386 -11.99 -8.46 20.39
C LYS A 386 -11.69 -7.04 19.92
N VAL A 387 -12.01 -6.75 18.66
CA VAL A 387 -11.99 -5.39 18.08
C VAL A 387 -13.31 -5.12 17.36
N SER A 388 -13.75 -3.86 17.37
CA SER A 388 -14.99 -3.45 16.70
C SER A 388 -14.77 -2.14 15.94
N PHE A 389 -15.33 -2.07 14.73
CA PHE A 389 -15.27 -0.91 13.84
C PHE A 389 -16.68 -0.43 13.58
N PHE A 390 -17.01 0.77 14.02
CA PHE A 390 -18.25 1.42 13.65
C PHE A 390 -18.03 2.23 12.38
N ASN A 391 -18.89 2.00 11.38
CA ASN A 391 -18.87 2.73 10.13
C ASN A 391 -20.10 3.65 10.05
N PRO A 392 -19.93 4.98 10.06
CA PRO A 392 -21.05 5.92 10.08
C PRO A 392 -21.83 5.99 8.76
N VAL A 393 -21.23 5.62 7.63
CA VAL A 393 -21.88 5.66 6.31
C VAL A 393 -22.80 4.45 6.13
N TYR A 394 -22.37 3.28 6.57
CA TYR A 394 -23.21 2.08 6.58
C TYR A 394 -24.11 1.97 7.81
N ASN A 395 -23.85 2.79 8.84
CA ASN A 395 -24.46 2.70 10.17
C ASN A 395 -24.39 1.27 10.73
N SER A 396 -23.21 0.66 10.62
CA SER A 396 -22.99 -0.75 10.94
C SER A 396 -21.72 -0.91 11.78
N THR A 397 -21.67 -1.96 12.60
CA THR A 397 -20.52 -2.26 13.46
C THR A 397 -19.99 -3.64 13.14
N THR A 398 -18.82 -3.72 12.51
CA THR A 398 -18.14 -5.01 12.31
C THR A 398 -17.33 -5.35 13.54
N THR A 399 -17.42 -6.59 14.00
CA THR A 399 -16.71 -7.05 15.21
C THR A 399 -15.90 -8.29 14.88
N ILE A 400 -14.60 -8.25 15.17
CA ILE A 400 -13.69 -9.39 15.05
C ILE A 400 -13.43 -9.95 16.45
N VAL A 401 -13.66 -11.24 16.65
CA VAL A 401 -13.45 -11.97 17.91
C VAL A 401 -12.39 -13.05 17.71
N SER A 402 -11.40 -13.08 18.60
CA SER A 402 -10.29 -14.04 18.59
C SER A 402 -10.53 -15.17 19.59
N HIS A 403 -11.08 -16.29 19.13
CA HIS A 403 -11.28 -17.48 19.96
C HIS A 403 -9.96 -18.19 20.25
N GLY A 404 -9.73 -18.47 21.52
CA GLY A 404 -8.48 -19.10 21.98
C GLY A 404 -7.31 -18.12 22.10
N PHE A 405 -7.54 -16.80 22.06
CA PHE A 405 -6.51 -15.78 22.27
C PHE A 405 -5.68 -16.04 23.54
N ASN A 406 -4.37 -16.16 23.36
CA ASN A 406 -3.43 -16.40 24.46
C ASN A 406 -2.14 -15.60 24.25
N GLY A 407 -2.17 -14.35 24.72
CA GLY A 407 -1.02 -13.46 24.78
C GLY A 407 -0.52 -12.92 23.43
N ASN A 408 0.44 -12.00 23.50
CA ASN A 408 1.14 -11.42 22.36
C ASN A 408 2.66 -11.59 22.54
N PRO A 409 3.21 -12.77 22.24
CA PRO A 409 4.64 -13.02 22.41
C PRO A 409 5.48 -12.15 21.47
N THR A 410 6.63 -11.69 21.94
CA THR A 410 7.49 -10.72 21.23
C THR A 410 8.14 -11.29 19.96
N ASN A 411 8.43 -12.59 19.95
CA ASN A 411 8.96 -13.31 18.78
C ASN A 411 7.86 -13.80 17.81
N GLY A 412 6.61 -13.36 18.00
CA GLY A 412 5.48 -13.77 17.17
C GLY A 412 5.10 -15.27 17.25
N THR A 413 5.69 -16.04 18.18
CA THR A 413 5.46 -17.50 18.34
C THR A 413 5.30 -17.88 19.82
N GLY A 414 4.71 -19.04 20.12
CA GLY A 414 4.56 -19.53 21.51
C GLY A 414 3.29 -19.09 22.25
N GLY A 415 2.39 -18.38 21.58
CA GLY A 415 0.99 -18.15 21.98
C GLY A 415 0.01 -18.72 20.95
N ASN A 416 -1.29 -18.49 21.15
CA ASN A 416 -2.30 -18.78 20.13
C ASN A 416 -2.53 -17.53 19.30
N VAL A 417 -1.73 -17.37 18.23
CA VAL A 417 -1.74 -16.18 17.37
C VAL A 417 -2.01 -16.51 15.91
N PHE A 418 -1.94 -17.77 15.50
CA PHE A 418 -2.16 -18.12 14.09
C PHE A 418 -3.63 -18.36 13.81
N VAL A 419 -4.15 -17.77 12.73
CA VAL A 419 -5.55 -17.94 12.33
C VAL A 419 -5.71 -19.29 11.64
N LYS A 420 -6.40 -20.23 12.29
CA LYS A 420 -6.68 -21.56 11.74
C LYS A 420 -7.90 -21.56 10.82
N SER A 421 -8.93 -20.82 11.20
CA SER A 421 -10.19 -20.74 10.45
C SER A 421 -10.96 -19.47 10.80
N VAL A 422 -11.81 -19.05 9.88
CA VAL A 422 -12.64 -17.85 9.99
C VAL A 422 -14.09 -18.21 9.75
N SER A 423 -14.99 -17.68 10.57
CA SER A 423 -16.42 -17.63 10.27
C SER A 423 -16.92 -16.19 10.23
N VAL A 424 -17.89 -15.93 9.36
CA VAL A 424 -18.58 -14.65 9.25
C VAL A 424 -20.06 -14.91 9.48
N ASN A 425 -20.65 -14.24 10.47
CA ASN A 425 -22.06 -14.41 10.88
C ASN A 425 -22.43 -15.89 11.12
N GLY A 426 -21.53 -16.64 11.76
CA GLY A 426 -21.70 -18.06 12.08
C GLY A 426 -21.49 -19.04 10.92
N GLN A 427 -21.20 -18.55 9.71
CA GLN A 427 -20.91 -19.41 8.55
C GLN A 427 -19.41 -19.50 8.28
N PRO A 428 -18.86 -20.68 7.94
CA PRO A 428 -17.47 -20.82 7.52
C PRO A 428 -17.16 -19.86 6.35
N TYR A 429 -16.02 -19.16 6.44
CA TYR A 429 -15.59 -18.23 5.41
C TYR A 429 -14.60 -18.91 4.45
N LYS A 430 -14.60 -18.47 3.19
CA LYS A 430 -13.82 -19.08 2.09
C LYS A 430 -12.29 -18.99 2.26
N SER A 431 -11.81 -18.06 3.08
CA SER A 431 -10.39 -17.80 3.30
C SER A 431 -10.10 -17.56 4.77
N SER A 432 -8.92 -17.99 5.22
CA SER A 432 -8.33 -17.59 6.50
C SER A 432 -7.26 -16.51 6.36
N CYS A 433 -7.03 -16.02 5.13
CA CYS A 433 -5.97 -15.07 4.78
C CYS A 433 -6.48 -13.68 4.46
N TYR A 434 -7.75 -13.51 4.09
CA TYR A 434 -8.32 -12.21 3.79
C TYR A 434 -9.82 -12.16 4.06
N LEU A 435 -10.35 -10.94 4.18
CA LEU A 435 -11.78 -10.62 4.21
C LEU A 435 -12.12 -9.70 3.04
N ASP A 436 -13.30 -9.91 2.46
CA ASP A 436 -13.89 -8.97 1.50
C ASP A 436 -14.55 -7.79 2.21
N TRP A 437 -14.58 -6.64 1.53
CA TRP A 437 -15.15 -5.38 2.03
C TRP A 437 -16.61 -5.50 2.46
N ASP A 438 -17.36 -6.40 1.83
CA ASP A 438 -18.77 -6.65 2.15
C ASP A 438 -18.96 -7.12 3.61
N VAL A 439 -17.95 -7.79 4.20
CA VAL A 439 -17.93 -8.15 5.63
C VAL A 439 -18.04 -6.90 6.49
N PHE A 440 -17.28 -5.85 6.12
CA PHE A 440 -17.22 -4.57 6.83
C PHE A 440 -18.46 -3.71 6.58
N ALA A 441 -18.91 -3.64 5.33
CA ALA A 441 -20.09 -2.87 4.96
C ALA A 441 -21.37 -3.38 5.68
N GLN A 442 -21.51 -4.69 5.84
CA GLN A 442 -22.67 -5.31 6.49
C GLN A 442 -22.66 -5.20 8.03
N GLY A 443 -21.55 -4.81 8.66
CA GLY A 443 -21.43 -4.83 10.13
C GLY A 443 -21.36 -6.25 10.69
N SER A 444 -20.55 -7.11 10.08
CA SER A 444 -20.57 -8.54 10.39
C SER A 444 -19.88 -8.89 11.71
N LEU A 445 -20.27 -10.03 12.30
CA LEU A 445 -19.48 -10.73 13.30
C LEU A 445 -18.48 -11.65 12.59
N VAL A 446 -17.19 -11.39 12.78
CA VAL A 446 -16.08 -12.22 12.29
C VAL A 446 -15.49 -12.95 13.48
N GLU A 447 -15.39 -14.27 13.41
CA GLU A 447 -14.83 -15.09 14.47
C GLU A 447 -13.60 -15.83 13.94
N LEU A 448 -12.45 -15.55 14.55
CA LEU A 448 -11.17 -16.18 14.25
C LEU A 448 -10.94 -17.31 15.25
N THR A 449 -10.71 -18.52 14.77
CA THR A 449 -10.21 -19.62 15.63
C THR A 449 -8.69 -19.60 15.62
N LEU A 450 -8.07 -19.31 16.77
CA LEU A 450 -6.62 -19.22 16.87
C LEU A 450 -5.97 -20.53 17.28
N THR A 451 -4.73 -20.74 16.82
CA THR A 451 -3.88 -21.89 17.14
C THR A 451 -2.43 -21.45 17.35
N ASN A 452 -1.61 -22.35 17.87
CA ASN A 452 -0.16 -22.21 18.01
C ASN A 452 0.61 -22.86 16.84
N ASP A 453 -0.09 -23.45 15.88
CA ASP A 453 0.49 -24.03 14.67
C ASP A 453 0.79 -22.95 13.62
N ILE A 454 2.07 -22.70 13.37
CA ILE A 454 2.53 -21.78 12.32
C ILE A 454 2.31 -22.33 10.90
N GLY A 455 2.06 -23.65 10.78
CA GLY A 455 1.83 -24.36 9.53
C GLY A 455 0.44 -24.15 8.93
N VAL A 456 -0.40 -23.29 9.52
CA VAL A 456 -1.72 -22.94 8.97
C VAL A 456 -1.62 -22.43 7.53
N THR A 457 -2.66 -22.71 6.76
CA THR A 457 -2.81 -22.31 5.36
C THR A 457 -4.00 -21.35 5.21
N CYS A 458 -4.16 -20.75 4.04
CA CYS A 458 -5.29 -19.86 3.75
C CYS A 458 -6.65 -20.56 3.66
N GLY A 459 -6.69 -21.90 3.74
CA GLY A 459 -7.86 -22.72 3.51
C GLY A 459 -7.74 -23.55 2.22
N GLU A 460 -8.84 -24.19 1.85
CA GLU A 460 -8.93 -25.05 0.67
C GLU A 460 -9.64 -24.35 -0.50
N GLY A 461 -9.26 -24.69 -1.73
CA GLY A 461 -9.92 -24.22 -2.94
C GLY A 461 -9.31 -22.97 -3.56
N LYS A 462 -9.84 -22.59 -4.72
CA LYS A 462 -9.30 -21.52 -5.57
C LYS A 462 -9.46 -20.10 -4.99
N ASP A 463 -10.43 -19.92 -4.08
CA ASP A 463 -10.77 -18.62 -3.48
C ASP A 463 -10.17 -18.45 -2.07
N ALA A 464 -9.30 -19.37 -1.64
CA ALA A 464 -8.65 -19.32 -0.34
C ALA A 464 -7.50 -18.29 -0.34
N LEU A 465 -6.70 -18.24 -1.41
CA LEU A 465 -5.59 -17.31 -1.52
C LEU A 465 -6.09 -15.87 -1.77
N PRO A 466 -5.37 -14.85 -1.27
CA PRO A 466 -5.66 -13.48 -1.66
C PRO A 466 -5.62 -13.31 -3.19
N PRO A 467 -6.53 -12.50 -3.77
CA PRO A 467 -6.59 -12.30 -5.22
C PRO A 467 -5.29 -11.68 -5.76
N SER A 468 -5.05 -11.89 -7.06
CA SER A 468 -3.99 -11.21 -7.82
C SER A 468 -4.48 -11.02 -9.25
N ALA A 469 -4.08 -9.96 -9.93
CA ALA A 469 -4.57 -9.65 -11.27
C ALA A 469 -4.36 -10.80 -12.27
N SER A 470 -3.17 -11.41 -12.28
CA SER A 470 -2.81 -12.50 -13.21
C SER A 470 -3.59 -13.80 -12.97
N THR A 471 -4.17 -14.00 -11.79
CA THR A 471 -4.98 -15.19 -11.45
C THR A 471 -6.47 -14.95 -11.59
N GLY A 472 -6.87 -13.83 -12.20
CA GLY A 472 -8.27 -13.45 -12.40
C GLY A 472 -8.88 -12.71 -11.20
N GLY A 473 -8.06 -12.33 -10.22
CA GLY A 473 -8.48 -11.48 -9.12
C GLY A 473 -8.91 -10.10 -9.58
N TYR A 474 -9.76 -9.45 -8.78
CA TYR A 474 -10.29 -8.09 -9.01
C TYR A 474 -11.12 -7.91 -10.29
N ASN A 475 -11.34 -8.96 -11.10
CA ASN A 475 -12.19 -8.95 -12.30
C ASN A 475 -13.68 -9.01 -12.02
#